data_AF-A0A521MHX3-F1
#
_entry.id   AF-A0A521MHX3-F1
#
_cell.length_a   1.000
_cell.length_b   1.000
_cell.length_c   1.000
_cell.angle_alpha   90.00
_cell.angle_beta   90.00
_cell.angle_gamma   90.00
#
_symmetry.space_group_name_H-M   'P 1'
#
loop_
_entity.id
_entity.type
_entity.pdbx_description
1 polymer ?
#
loop_
_entity_poly.entity_id
_entity_poly.type
_entity_poly.pdbx_seq_one_letter_code
_entity_poly.pdbx_strand_id
1 'polypeptide(L)'
;MKDLMQKAKSFIIFDFPLQSTYIDAKFAETHQKLQLEVPEWSTTATRQQLISNYWFTYVVGHFSLLFGLPALVFFFLSGGFQDIKGYLVSTLLAGLFSYVVLYLFHYHPAFYANFLPRLETTKEIYDRKQHNHIEKCRQTQLSNFALTLVFYVFEKSCGLNTLLCNDQSANLLMKLYGVDPGSLKKNLEFIYGKKKTLLPRKQTEMANRFDEAISYFEEMGFEKGVDILMELQQKLSYTEIKRN
;
A
#
# COMPACT_ATOMS: atom_id res chain seq x y z
N MET A 1 -38.24 -10.50 -5.40
CA MET A 1 -38.97 -9.26 -5.70
C MET A 1 -38.37 -8.03 -5.00
N LYS A 2 -38.13 -8.05 -3.68
CA LYS A 2 -37.54 -6.91 -2.94
C LYS A 2 -36.15 -6.48 -3.45
N ASP A 3 -35.26 -7.43 -3.72
CA ASP A 3 -33.90 -7.16 -4.22
C ASP A 3 -33.89 -6.53 -5.63
N LEU A 4 -34.74 -7.02 -6.54
CA LEU A 4 -34.89 -6.42 -7.87
C LEU A 4 -35.43 -4.98 -7.80
N MET A 5 -36.39 -4.72 -6.91
CA MET A 5 -36.93 -3.38 -6.71
C MET A 5 -35.89 -2.43 -6.11
N GLN A 6 -35.03 -2.93 -5.22
CA GLN A 6 -33.93 -2.17 -4.65
C GLN A 6 -32.85 -1.85 -5.69
N LYS A 7 -32.49 -2.81 -6.56
CA LYS A 7 -31.57 -2.62 -7.69
C LYS A 7 -32.11 -1.63 -8.72
N ALA A 8 -33.40 -1.75 -9.07
CA ALA A 8 -34.04 -0.81 -9.99
C ALA A 8 -34.10 0.61 -9.41
N LYS A 9 -34.45 0.75 -8.12
CA LYS A 9 -34.42 2.04 -7.42
C LYS A 9 -33.02 2.63 -7.43
N SER A 10 -32.02 1.82 -7.04
CA SER A 10 -30.61 2.18 -6.97
C SER A 10 -30.07 2.66 -8.31
N PHE A 11 -30.46 1.98 -9.39
CA PHE A 11 -30.17 2.40 -10.75
C PHE A 11 -30.78 3.77 -11.07
N ILE A 12 -32.11 3.95 -10.87
CA ILE A 12 -32.83 5.19 -11.21
C ILE A 12 -32.27 6.42 -10.47
N ILE A 13 -31.88 6.25 -9.20
CA ILE A 13 -31.33 7.35 -8.39
C ILE A 13 -29.80 7.48 -8.51
N PHE A 14 -29.17 6.65 -9.33
CA PHE A 14 -27.73 6.63 -9.57
C PHE A 14 -26.87 6.52 -8.30
N ASP A 15 -27.34 5.77 -7.29
CA ASP A 15 -26.63 5.66 -5.99
C ASP A 15 -25.54 4.58 -5.99
N PHE A 16 -25.68 3.54 -6.81
CA PHE A 16 -24.79 2.39 -6.85
C PHE A 16 -23.32 2.75 -7.06
N PRO A 17 -22.94 3.54 -8.09
CA PRO A 17 -21.54 3.91 -8.30
C PRO A 17 -21.00 4.82 -7.18
N LEU A 18 -21.86 5.38 -6.33
CA LEU A 18 -21.48 6.28 -5.25
C LEU A 18 -21.19 5.54 -3.93
N GLN A 19 -21.59 4.28 -3.78
CA GLN A 19 -21.44 3.53 -2.53
C GLN A 19 -19.97 3.29 -2.17
N SER A 20 -19.56 3.63 -0.95
CA SER A 20 -18.16 3.51 -0.52
C SER A 20 -17.64 2.08 -0.64
N THR A 21 -18.41 1.09 -0.21
CA THR A 21 -18.02 -0.34 -0.30
C THR A 21 -17.82 -0.80 -1.73
N TYR A 22 -18.62 -0.28 -2.68
CA TYR A 22 -18.46 -0.57 -4.09
C TYR A 22 -17.19 0.09 -4.65
N ILE A 23 -16.95 1.35 -4.30
CA ILE A 23 -15.75 2.10 -4.70
C ILE A 23 -14.49 1.42 -4.16
N ASP A 24 -14.49 1.03 -2.88
CA ASP A 24 -13.40 0.30 -2.22
C ASP A 24 -13.06 -1.00 -2.97
N ALA A 25 -14.07 -1.82 -3.24
CA ALA A 25 -13.92 -3.09 -3.93
C ALA A 25 -13.41 -2.87 -5.37
N LYS A 26 -14.02 -1.94 -6.11
CA LYS A 26 -13.61 -1.64 -7.48
C LYS A 26 -12.22 -1.04 -7.57
N PHE A 27 -11.80 -0.26 -6.58
CA PHE A 27 -10.44 0.25 -6.50
C PHE A 27 -9.43 -0.88 -6.37
N ALA A 28 -9.62 -1.76 -5.38
CA ALA A 28 -8.72 -2.89 -5.15
C ALA A 28 -8.67 -3.84 -6.37
N GLU A 29 -9.83 -4.23 -6.91
CA GLU A 29 -9.94 -5.11 -8.08
C GLU A 29 -9.25 -4.50 -9.30
N THR A 30 -9.53 -3.22 -9.61
CA THR A 30 -8.95 -2.53 -10.77
C THR A 30 -7.45 -2.37 -10.61
N HIS A 31 -6.99 -2.00 -9.41
CA HIS A 31 -5.56 -1.83 -9.15
C HIS A 31 -4.81 -3.15 -9.30
N GLN A 32 -5.29 -4.23 -8.66
CA GLN A 32 -4.66 -5.55 -8.75
C GLN A 32 -4.61 -6.05 -10.19
N LYS A 33 -5.72 -5.93 -10.93
CA LYS A 33 -5.77 -6.35 -12.34
C LYS A 33 -4.74 -5.60 -13.19
N LEU A 34 -4.69 -4.28 -13.08
CA LEU A 34 -3.79 -3.46 -13.89
C LEU A 34 -2.33 -3.61 -13.47
N GLN A 35 -2.07 -3.93 -12.20
CA GLN A 35 -0.72 -4.22 -11.72
C GLN A 35 -0.16 -5.55 -12.27
N LEU A 36 -1.03 -6.53 -12.56
CA LEU A 36 -0.62 -7.78 -13.24
C LEU A 36 -0.18 -7.52 -14.68
N GLU A 37 -0.78 -6.55 -15.35
CA GLU A 37 -0.45 -6.18 -16.73
C GLU A 37 0.73 -5.18 -16.79
N VAL A 38 0.78 -4.23 -15.85
CA VAL A 38 1.78 -3.17 -15.74
C VAL A 38 2.30 -3.12 -14.30
N PRO A 39 3.46 -3.75 -13.99
CA PRO A 39 3.95 -3.90 -12.61
C PRO A 39 4.09 -2.59 -11.80
N GLU A 40 4.37 -1.48 -12.48
CA GLU A 40 4.53 -0.14 -11.87
C GLU A 40 3.24 0.70 -11.91
N TRP A 41 2.09 0.07 -12.12
CA TRP A 41 0.81 0.77 -12.15
C TRP A 41 0.52 1.45 -10.81
N SER A 42 0.39 2.78 -10.84
CA SER A 42 0.21 3.57 -9.61
C SER A 42 -1.25 3.63 -9.15
N THR A 43 -1.44 3.91 -7.85
CA THR A 43 -2.76 4.17 -7.27
C THR A 43 -3.40 5.45 -7.84
N THR A 44 -2.59 6.43 -8.25
CA THR A 44 -3.05 7.61 -9.00
C THR A 44 -3.59 7.26 -10.38
N ALA A 45 -2.94 6.36 -11.12
CA ALA A 45 -3.43 5.90 -12.42
C ALA A 45 -4.76 5.13 -12.27
N THR A 46 -4.87 4.29 -11.23
CA THR A 46 -6.12 3.60 -10.87
C THR A 46 -7.26 4.58 -10.59
N ARG A 47 -6.98 5.62 -9.79
CA ARG A 47 -7.94 6.71 -9.53
C ARG A 47 -8.43 7.33 -10.84
N GLN A 48 -7.50 7.68 -11.74
CA GLN A 48 -7.85 8.30 -13.01
C GLN A 48 -8.71 7.38 -13.89
N GLN A 49 -8.42 6.08 -13.90
CA GLN A 49 -9.22 5.08 -14.60
C GLN A 49 -10.64 5.00 -14.05
N LEU A 50 -10.81 5.06 -12.73
CA LEU A 50 -12.13 5.00 -12.10
C LEU A 50 -12.94 6.29 -12.32
N ILE A 51 -12.29 7.45 -12.34
CA ILE A 51 -12.92 8.71 -12.76
C ILE A 51 -13.41 8.61 -14.21
N SER A 52 -12.55 8.07 -15.10
CA SER A 52 -12.92 7.85 -16.50
C SER A 52 -14.12 6.90 -16.61
N ASN A 53 -14.10 5.77 -15.92
CA ASN A 53 -15.20 4.80 -15.90
C ASN A 53 -16.50 5.42 -15.34
N TYR A 54 -16.42 6.32 -14.35
CA TYR A 54 -17.59 7.02 -13.85
C TYR A 54 -18.29 7.81 -14.95
N TRP A 55 -17.55 8.63 -15.69
CA TRP A 55 -18.12 9.50 -16.72
C TRP A 55 -18.52 8.72 -17.98
N PHE A 56 -17.64 7.85 -18.49
CA PHE A 56 -17.85 7.23 -19.79
C PHE A 56 -18.62 5.91 -19.73
N THR A 57 -18.69 5.26 -18.57
CA THR A 57 -19.43 4.00 -18.43
C THR A 57 -20.70 4.20 -17.61
N TYR A 58 -20.61 4.73 -16.38
CA TYR A 58 -21.78 4.82 -15.52
C TYR A 58 -22.72 5.95 -15.94
N VAL A 59 -22.23 7.17 -16.11
CA VAL A 59 -23.08 8.31 -16.49
C VAL A 59 -23.70 8.10 -17.86
N VAL A 60 -22.90 7.74 -18.87
CA VAL A 60 -23.40 7.43 -20.22
C VAL A 60 -24.39 6.27 -20.18
N GLY A 61 -24.04 5.15 -19.53
CA GLY A 61 -24.91 3.98 -19.47
C GLY A 61 -26.24 4.26 -18.77
N HIS A 62 -26.21 4.99 -17.65
CA HIS A 62 -27.42 5.38 -16.94
C HIS A 62 -28.29 6.32 -17.79
N PHE A 63 -27.71 7.34 -18.42
CA PHE A 63 -28.43 8.25 -19.30
C PHE A 63 -29.05 7.51 -20.51
N SER A 64 -28.27 6.66 -21.18
CA SER A 64 -28.74 5.88 -22.34
C SER A 64 -29.91 4.95 -21.98
N LEU A 65 -29.90 4.33 -20.81
CA LEU A 65 -31.01 3.48 -20.38
C LEU A 65 -32.22 4.29 -19.93
N LEU A 66 -32.02 5.37 -19.16
CA LEU A 66 -33.10 6.21 -18.65
C LEU A 66 -33.84 6.93 -19.77
N PHE A 67 -33.12 7.41 -20.80
CA PHE A 67 -33.71 8.15 -21.91
C PHE A 67 -34.00 7.25 -23.12
N GLY A 68 -33.07 6.36 -23.47
CA GLY A 68 -33.17 5.53 -24.66
C GLY A 68 -34.27 4.48 -24.59
N LEU A 69 -34.46 3.80 -23.45
CA LEU A 69 -35.51 2.78 -23.34
C LEU A 69 -36.91 3.38 -23.47
N PRO A 70 -37.30 4.46 -22.77
CA PRO A 70 -38.60 5.09 -22.98
C PRO A 70 -38.78 5.64 -24.39
N ALA A 71 -37.75 6.25 -24.98
CA ALA A 71 -37.81 6.75 -26.35
C ALA A 71 -38.07 5.62 -27.36
N LEU A 72 -37.40 4.47 -27.19
CA LEU A 72 -37.64 3.27 -28.00
C LEU A 72 -39.06 2.74 -27.82
N VAL A 73 -39.55 2.61 -26.59
CA VAL A 73 -40.92 2.12 -26.31
C VAL A 73 -41.96 3.06 -26.94
N PHE A 74 -41.81 4.36 -26.75
CA PHE A 74 -42.69 5.36 -27.34
C PHE A 74 -42.69 5.27 -28.87
N PHE A 75 -41.52 5.13 -29.49
CA PHE A 75 -41.35 4.96 -30.93
C PHE A 75 -42.07 3.71 -31.47
N PHE A 76 -42.04 2.58 -30.75
CA PHE A 76 -42.77 1.38 -31.14
C PHE A 76 -44.29 1.52 -30.98
N LEU A 77 -44.75 2.22 -29.94
CA LEU A 77 -46.18 2.38 -29.66
C LEU A 77 -46.86 3.42 -30.57
N SER A 78 -46.12 4.41 -31.08
CA SER A 78 -46.68 5.47 -31.94
C SER A 78 -46.92 5.08 -33.39
N GLY A 79 -46.78 3.79 -33.75
CA GLY A 79 -47.12 3.29 -35.09
C GLY A 79 -46.01 3.37 -36.14
N GLY A 80 -44.77 3.68 -35.74
CA GLY A 80 -43.58 3.56 -36.60
C GLY A 80 -43.40 4.66 -37.67
N PHE A 81 -42.49 4.38 -38.61
CA PHE A 81 -41.70 5.25 -39.52
C PHE A 81 -42.37 6.39 -40.33
N GLN A 82 -43.65 6.69 -40.16
CA GLN A 82 -44.35 7.68 -40.99
C GLN A 82 -43.76 9.10 -40.90
N ASP A 83 -43.17 9.47 -39.76
CA ASP A 83 -42.38 10.72 -39.60
C ASP A 83 -41.09 10.49 -38.79
N ILE A 84 -40.25 9.56 -39.24
CA ILE A 84 -39.00 9.23 -38.54
C ILE A 84 -38.07 10.45 -38.37
N LYS A 85 -38.10 11.40 -39.32
CA LYS A 85 -37.22 12.59 -39.29
C LYS A 85 -37.64 13.53 -38.16
N GLY A 86 -38.93 13.83 -38.02
CA GLY A 86 -39.44 14.66 -36.92
C GLY A 86 -39.18 14.03 -35.55
N TYR A 87 -39.39 12.72 -35.42
CA TYR A 87 -39.12 11.99 -34.16
C TYR A 87 -37.64 11.95 -33.79
N LEU A 88 -36.73 11.72 -34.74
CA LEU A 88 -35.29 11.72 -34.46
C LEU A 88 -34.81 13.10 -34.01
N VAL A 89 -35.24 14.17 -34.68
CA VAL A 89 -34.85 15.54 -34.31
C VAL A 89 -35.38 15.91 -32.94
N SER A 90 -36.67 15.65 -32.66
CA SER A 90 -37.26 15.94 -31.35
C SER A 90 -36.64 15.12 -30.22
N THR A 91 -36.39 13.83 -30.45
CA THR A 91 -35.71 12.95 -29.48
C THR A 91 -34.28 13.38 -29.22
N LEU A 92 -33.54 13.81 -30.26
CA LEU A 92 -32.19 14.33 -30.12
C LEU A 92 -32.17 15.61 -29.29
N LEU A 93 -33.04 16.57 -29.59
CA LEU A 93 -33.13 17.83 -28.85
C LEU A 93 -33.54 17.61 -27.40
N ALA A 94 -34.55 16.76 -27.16
CA ALA A 94 -34.97 16.37 -25.81
C ALA A 94 -33.85 15.63 -25.05
N GLY A 95 -33.11 14.77 -25.74
CA GLY A 95 -31.95 14.06 -25.19
C GLY A 95 -30.83 15.02 -24.78
N LEU A 96 -30.45 15.95 -25.65
CA LEU A 96 -29.44 16.96 -25.34
C LEU A 96 -29.84 17.83 -24.15
N PHE A 97 -31.09 18.33 -24.13
CA PHE A 97 -31.58 19.16 -23.05
C PHE A 97 -31.65 18.38 -21.72
N SER A 98 -32.20 17.16 -21.74
CA SER A 98 -32.27 16.31 -20.55
C SER A 98 -30.89 15.91 -20.04
N TYR A 99 -29.93 15.64 -20.93
CA TYR A 99 -28.54 15.36 -20.54
C TYR A 99 -27.92 16.56 -19.83
N VAL A 100 -28.08 17.78 -20.35
CA VAL A 100 -27.54 18.99 -19.71
C VAL A 100 -28.13 19.18 -18.31
N VAL A 101 -29.44 19.00 -18.16
CA VAL A 101 -30.11 19.10 -16.85
C VAL A 101 -29.58 18.03 -15.88
N LEU A 102 -29.56 16.76 -16.30
CA LEU A 102 -29.07 15.67 -15.45
C LEU A 102 -27.58 15.83 -15.12
N TYR A 103 -26.78 16.29 -16.07
CA TYR A 103 -25.37 16.58 -15.84
C TYR A 103 -25.20 17.64 -14.76
N LEU A 104 -25.85 18.80 -14.89
CA LEU A 104 -25.68 19.92 -13.97
C LEU A 104 -26.27 19.67 -12.57
N PHE A 105 -27.42 19.00 -12.49
CA PHE A 105 -28.17 18.87 -11.23
C PHE A 105 -28.06 17.50 -10.57
N HIS A 106 -27.57 16.48 -11.28
CA HIS A 106 -27.51 15.13 -10.76
C HIS A 106 -26.10 14.53 -10.83
N TYR A 107 -25.52 14.34 -12.01
CA TYR A 107 -24.23 13.65 -12.16
C TYR A 107 -23.05 14.45 -11.63
N HIS A 108 -22.99 15.74 -11.95
CA HIS A 108 -21.89 16.61 -11.54
C HIS A 108 -21.89 16.87 -10.02
N PRO A 109 -23.02 17.22 -9.38
CA PRO A 109 -23.06 17.34 -7.92
C PRO A 109 -22.73 16.01 -7.22
N ALA A 110 -23.27 14.87 -7.71
CA ALA A 110 -22.97 13.56 -7.13
C ALA A 110 -21.49 13.19 -7.25
N PHE A 111 -20.85 13.54 -8.38
CA PHE A 111 -19.43 13.30 -8.59
C PHE A 111 -18.57 14.04 -7.56
N TYR A 112 -18.74 15.35 -7.42
CA TYR A 112 -17.91 16.16 -6.52
C TYR A 112 -18.26 16.02 -5.05
N ALA A 113 -19.53 15.78 -4.70
CA ALA A 113 -19.96 15.67 -3.31
C ALA A 113 -19.76 14.26 -2.73
N ASN A 114 -19.84 13.21 -3.55
CA ASN A 114 -19.83 11.83 -3.06
C ASN A 114 -18.73 10.99 -3.70
N PHE A 115 -18.76 10.82 -5.02
CA PHE A 115 -17.88 9.85 -5.69
C PHE A 115 -16.40 10.20 -5.52
N LEU A 116 -16.01 11.43 -5.89
CA LEU A 116 -14.62 11.85 -5.90
C LEU A 116 -14.02 11.89 -4.48
N PRO A 117 -14.68 12.48 -3.46
CA PRO A 117 -14.16 12.43 -2.09
C PRO A 117 -13.97 11.00 -1.58
N ARG A 118 -14.95 10.11 -1.81
CA ARG A 118 -14.87 8.69 -1.39
C ARG A 118 -13.75 7.96 -2.10
N LEU A 119 -13.56 8.22 -3.39
CA LEU A 119 -12.47 7.64 -4.19
C LEU A 119 -11.10 8.10 -3.68
N GLU A 120 -10.93 9.39 -3.35
CA GLU A 120 -9.67 9.89 -2.77
C GLU A 120 -9.41 9.29 -1.39
N THR A 121 -10.45 9.20 -0.54
CA THR A 121 -10.33 8.52 0.77
C THR A 121 -9.95 7.04 0.61
N THR A 122 -10.55 6.35 -0.37
CA THR A 122 -10.24 4.94 -0.69
C THR A 122 -8.78 4.79 -1.07
N LYS A 123 -8.30 5.65 -1.97
CA LYS A 123 -6.90 5.69 -2.41
C LYS A 123 -5.97 5.89 -1.21
N GLU A 124 -6.23 6.89 -0.38
CA GLU A 124 -5.40 7.19 0.79
C GLU A 124 -5.37 6.02 1.79
N ILE A 125 -6.52 5.40 2.06
CA ILE A 125 -6.60 4.20 2.91
C ILE A 125 -5.79 3.06 2.31
N TYR A 126 -5.85 2.86 1.00
CA TYR A 126 -5.12 1.82 0.29
C TYR A 126 -3.60 2.04 0.38
N ASP A 127 -3.13 3.24 0.06
CA ASP A 127 -1.71 3.64 0.16
C ASP A 127 -1.19 3.47 1.61
N ARG A 128 -1.97 3.92 2.60
CA ARG A 128 -1.64 3.76 4.02
C ARG A 128 -1.57 2.31 4.45
N LYS A 129 -2.46 1.44 3.97
CA LYS A 129 -2.40 0.00 4.28
C LYS A 129 -1.11 -0.63 3.76
N GLN A 130 -0.70 -0.28 2.54
CA GLN A 130 0.57 -0.77 1.98
C GLN A 130 1.77 -0.28 2.81
N HIS A 131 1.80 1.01 3.17
CA HIS A 131 2.86 1.57 3.99
C HIS A 131 2.93 0.93 5.38
N ASN A 132 1.78 0.80 6.05
CA ASN A 132 1.68 0.20 7.37
C ASN A 132 2.12 -1.26 7.38
N HIS A 133 1.89 -2.00 6.29
CA HIS A 133 2.37 -3.39 6.20
C HIS A 133 3.91 -3.44 6.19
N ILE A 134 4.54 -2.60 5.37
CA ILE A 134 6.00 -2.48 5.33
C ILE A 134 6.54 -2.03 6.69
N GLU A 135 5.88 -1.08 7.35
CA GLU A 135 6.30 -0.61 8.66
C GLU A 135 6.17 -1.70 9.73
N LYS A 136 5.06 -2.46 9.74
CA LYS A 136 4.90 -3.61 10.64
C LYS A 136 6.00 -4.64 10.42
N CYS A 137 6.29 -5.01 9.17
CA CYS A 137 7.40 -5.91 8.86
C CYS A 137 8.73 -5.39 9.39
N ARG A 138 8.99 -4.09 9.24
CA ARG A 138 10.19 -3.43 9.78
C ARG A 138 10.24 -3.44 11.31
N GLN A 139 9.11 -3.22 11.99
CA GLN A 139 9.02 -3.21 13.45
C GLN A 139 9.19 -4.61 14.06
N THR A 140 8.80 -5.66 13.34
CA THR A 140 8.98 -7.06 13.78
C THR A 140 10.41 -7.57 13.51
N GLN A 141 11.11 -6.99 12.54
CA GLN A 141 12.49 -7.37 12.25
C GLN A 141 13.45 -6.89 13.34
N LEU A 142 14.42 -7.74 13.69
CA LEU A 142 15.54 -7.35 14.53
C LEU A 142 16.26 -6.13 13.94
N SER A 143 16.76 -5.24 14.79
CA SER A 143 17.56 -4.11 14.35
C SER A 143 18.80 -4.55 13.57
N ASN A 144 19.28 -3.72 12.64
CA ASN A 144 20.45 -4.05 11.81
C ASN A 144 21.69 -4.42 12.64
N PHE A 145 21.85 -3.80 13.80
CA PHE A 145 22.96 -4.12 14.71
C PHE A 145 22.72 -5.46 15.42
N ALA A 146 21.51 -5.73 15.93
CA ALA A 146 21.14 -7.03 16.49
C ALA A 146 21.32 -8.16 15.45
N LEU A 147 20.93 -7.95 14.18
CA LEU A 147 21.20 -8.91 13.09
C LEU A 147 22.70 -9.15 12.89
N THR A 148 23.53 -8.10 12.99
CA THR A 148 24.98 -8.24 12.88
C THR A 148 25.55 -9.04 14.06
N LEU A 149 25.02 -8.85 15.27
CA LEU A 149 25.36 -9.63 16.46
C LEU A 149 24.93 -11.10 16.34
N VAL A 150 23.74 -11.36 15.82
CA VAL A 150 23.26 -12.72 15.54
C VAL A 150 24.19 -13.43 14.56
N PHE A 151 24.61 -12.75 13.49
CA PHE A 151 25.56 -13.32 12.55
C PHE A 151 26.92 -13.58 13.20
N TYR A 152 27.43 -12.63 14.01
CA TYR A 152 28.66 -12.80 14.78
C TYR A 152 28.64 -14.07 15.64
N VAL A 153 27.52 -14.32 16.33
CA VAL A 153 27.34 -15.51 17.17
C VAL A 153 27.39 -16.79 16.36
N PHE A 154 26.68 -16.86 15.23
CA PHE A 154 26.73 -18.03 14.36
C PHE A 154 28.14 -18.28 13.84
N GLU A 155 28.81 -17.22 13.41
CA GLU A 155 30.18 -17.27 12.92
C GLU A 155 31.14 -17.88 13.96
N LYS A 156 31.10 -17.33 15.18
CA LYS A 156 31.89 -17.82 16.32
C LYS A 156 31.54 -19.23 16.72
N SER A 157 30.26 -19.58 16.69
CA SER A 157 29.80 -20.93 17.04
C SER A 157 30.27 -21.98 16.04
N CYS A 158 30.36 -21.61 14.76
CA CYS A 158 30.86 -22.46 13.68
C CYS A 158 32.39 -22.45 13.54
N GLY A 159 33.11 -21.59 14.29
CA GLY A 159 34.57 -21.44 14.17
C GLY A 159 35.01 -20.78 12.85
N LEU A 160 34.07 -20.23 12.10
CA LEU A 160 34.33 -19.43 10.90
C LEU A 160 34.77 -18.05 11.41
N ASN A 161 36.03 -17.65 11.19
CA ASN A 161 36.54 -16.32 11.59
C ASN A 161 36.75 -15.46 10.34
N THR A 162 35.74 -15.44 9.50
CA THR A 162 35.62 -14.79 8.19
C THR A 162 35.21 -13.32 8.21
N LEU A 163 34.49 -12.84 9.22
CA LEU A 163 34.03 -11.47 9.33
C LEU A 163 35.18 -10.58 9.76
N LEU A 164 35.42 -9.59 8.93
CA LEU A 164 36.36 -8.53 9.19
C LEU A 164 35.66 -7.18 9.08
N CYS A 165 36.24 -6.18 9.71
CA CYS A 165 35.81 -4.80 9.57
C CYS A 165 36.25 -4.22 8.20
N ASN A 166 35.66 -4.72 7.11
CA ASN A 166 35.98 -4.31 5.74
C ASN A 166 34.74 -4.28 4.83
N ASP A 167 34.89 -3.66 3.66
CA ASP A 167 33.79 -3.53 2.69
C ASP A 167 33.32 -4.87 2.14
N GLN A 168 34.20 -5.88 2.08
CA GLN A 168 33.84 -7.22 1.64
C GLN A 168 32.82 -7.89 2.58
N SER A 169 33.07 -7.86 3.89
CA SER A 169 32.16 -8.44 4.89
C SER A 169 30.85 -7.66 4.95
N ALA A 170 30.91 -6.33 4.87
CA ALA A 170 29.71 -5.49 4.82
C ALA A 170 28.84 -5.78 3.57
N ASN A 171 29.46 -5.97 2.40
CA ASN A 171 28.76 -6.36 1.18
C ASN A 171 28.17 -7.78 1.26
N LEU A 172 28.83 -8.71 1.96
CA LEU A 172 28.28 -10.05 2.18
C LEU A 172 27.03 -9.97 3.07
N LEU A 173 27.10 -9.22 4.17
CA LEU A 173 25.96 -9.00 5.06
C LEU A 173 24.83 -8.23 4.38
N MET A 174 25.13 -7.28 3.49
CA MET A 174 24.12 -6.59 2.67
C MET A 174 23.32 -7.58 1.84
N LYS A 175 23.96 -8.60 1.25
CA LYS A 175 23.26 -9.64 0.49
C LYS A 175 22.31 -10.49 1.36
N LEU A 176 22.61 -10.63 2.65
CA LEU A 176 21.78 -11.38 3.59
C LEU A 176 20.62 -10.55 4.15
N TYR A 177 20.86 -9.28 4.47
CA TYR A 177 19.91 -8.45 5.21
C TYR A 177 19.24 -7.35 4.38
N GLY A 178 19.72 -7.08 3.17
CA GLY A 178 19.19 -6.00 2.32
C GLY A 178 19.45 -4.59 2.88
N VAL A 179 20.41 -4.44 3.80
CA VAL A 179 20.75 -3.18 4.47
C VAL A 179 21.94 -2.50 3.79
N ASP A 180 21.96 -1.17 3.77
CA ASP A 180 23.08 -0.37 3.27
C ASP A 180 24.44 -0.86 3.81
N PRO A 181 25.42 -1.15 2.94
CA PRO A 181 26.72 -1.69 3.34
C PRO A 181 27.51 -0.70 4.23
N GLY A 182 27.32 0.61 4.06
CA GLY A 182 27.92 1.61 4.94
C GLY A 182 27.42 1.51 6.38
N SER A 183 26.12 1.25 6.57
CA SER A 183 25.55 0.97 7.90
C SER A 183 26.10 -0.33 8.50
N LEU A 184 26.20 -1.40 7.71
CA LEU A 184 26.72 -2.69 8.20
C LEU A 184 28.21 -2.61 8.55
N LYS A 185 29.00 -1.87 7.78
CA LYS A 185 30.41 -1.62 8.10
C LYS A 185 30.57 -0.92 9.44
N LYS A 186 29.73 0.08 9.75
CA LYS A 186 29.73 0.75 11.06
C LYS A 186 29.39 -0.21 12.21
N ASN A 187 28.47 -1.13 11.99
CA ASN A 187 28.12 -2.18 12.97
C ASN A 187 29.30 -3.13 13.19
N LEU A 188 29.96 -3.58 12.12
CA LEU A 188 31.16 -4.41 12.19
C LEU A 188 32.35 -3.67 12.83
N GLU A 189 32.52 -2.38 12.55
CA GLU A 189 33.50 -1.51 13.23
C GLU A 189 33.27 -1.48 14.74
N PHE A 190 32.02 -1.55 15.18
CA PHE A 190 31.71 -1.56 16.60
C PHE A 190 32.08 -2.89 17.27
N ILE A 191 31.84 -4.01 16.58
CA ILE A 191 32.12 -5.37 17.08
C ILE A 191 33.63 -5.69 17.04
N TYR A 192 34.28 -5.38 15.91
CA TYR A 192 35.66 -5.78 15.62
C TYR A 192 36.67 -4.63 15.54
N GLY A 193 36.21 -3.40 15.37
CA GLY A 193 37.07 -2.23 15.13
C GLY A 193 37.69 -1.63 16.38
N LYS A 194 38.40 -0.51 16.19
CA LYS A 194 39.06 0.21 17.30
C LYS A 194 38.02 0.95 18.15
N LYS A 195 38.19 0.87 19.48
CA LYS A 195 37.27 1.40 20.50
C LYS A 195 37.02 2.90 20.30
N LYS A 196 35.76 3.27 20.08
CA LYS A 196 35.29 4.66 20.03
C LYS A 196 34.56 4.95 21.35
N THR A 197 34.90 6.07 22.00
CA THR A 197 34.15 6.55 23.17
C THR A 197 32.72 6.87 22.72
N LEU A 198 31.74 6.14 23.24
CA LEU A 198 30.35 6.39 22.94
C LEU A 198 29.77 7.44 23.88
N LEU A 199 28.79 8.20 23.39
CA LEU A 199 27.96 9.04 24.23
C LEU A 199 27.02 8.15 25.07
N PRO A 200 26.63 8.56 26.29
CA PRO A 200 25.77 7.77 27.18
C PRO A 200 24.48 7.27 26.50
N ARG A 201 23.82 8.13 25.71
CA ARG A 201 22.62 7.75 24.94
C ARG A 201 22.87 6.59 23.97
N LYS A 202 24.02 6.59 23.30
CA LYS A 202 24.39 5.52 22.35
C LYS A 202 24.76 4.24 23.09
N GLN A 203 25.31 4.31 24.30
CA GLN A 203 25.56 3.13 25.12
C GLN A 203 24.24 2.45 25.50
N THR A 204 23.24 3.21 25.95
CA THR A 204 21.90 2.67 26.23
C THR A 204 21.26 2.05 24.99
N GLU A 205 21.35 2.72 23.84
CA GLU A 205 20.83 2.18 22.58
C GLU A 205 21.52 0.86 22.21
N MET A 206 22.84 0.77 22.36
CA MET A 206 23.59 -0.46 22.09
C MET A 206 23.24 -1.58 23.07
N ALA A 207 23.13 -1.29 24.37
CA ALA A 207 22.70 -2.27 25.36
C ALA A 207 21.35 -2.89 24.97
N ASN A 208 20.37 -2.05 24.62
CA ASN A 208 19.07 -2.53 24.15
C ASN A 208 19.17 -3.43 22.90
N ARG A 209 20.17 -3.24 22.03
CA ARG A 209 20.37 -4.09 20.84
C ARG A 209 21.06 -5.41 21.17
N PHE A 210 21.91 -5.44 22.20
CA PHE A 210 22.41 -6.68 22.76
C PHE A 210 21.28 -7.48 23.39
N ASP A 211 20.44 -6.83 24.20
CA ASP A 211 19.26 -7.47 24.81
C ASP A 211 18.33 -8.04 23.73
N GLU A 212 18.09 -7.29 22.66
CA GLU A 212 17.30 -7.73 21.49
C GLU A 212 17.87 -9.03 20.85
N ALA A 213 19.19 -9.12 20.69
CA ALA A 213 19.86 -10.30 20.14
C ALA A 213 19.94 -11.47 21.14
N ILE A 214 20.05 -11.18 22.44
CA ILE A 214 20.03 -12.18 23.51
C ILE A 214 18.66 -12.84 23.56
N SER A 215 17.58 -12.07 23.63
CA SER A 215 16.20 -12.59 23.63
C SER A 215 15.94 -13.49 22.43
N TYR A 216 16.45 -13.14 21.24
CA TYR A 216 16.35 -13.99 20.06
C TYR A 216 16.99 -15.37 20.23
N PHE A 217 18.16 -15.46 20.85
CA PHE A 217 18.82 -16.74 21.11
C PHE A 217 18.21 -17.51 22.27
N GLU A 218 17.70 -16.81 23.30
CA GLU A 218 16.92 -17.42 24.37
C GLU A 218 15.64 -18.09 23.82
N GLU A 219 14.89 -17.38 22.97
CA GLU A 219 13.70 -17.92 22.30
C GLU A 219 14.02 -19.12 21.38
N MET A 220 15.20 -19.11 20.76
CA MET A 220 15.69 -20.23 19.95
C MET A 220 16.17 -21.42 20.81
N GLY A 221 16.41 -21.23 22.11
CA GLY A 221 17.03 -22.23 22.99
C GLY A 221 18.53 -22.43 22.73
N PHE A 222 19.22 -21.42 22.19
CA PHE A 222 20.67 -21.49 21.89
C PHE A 222 21.51 -20.79 22.97
N GLU A 223 21.65 -21.45 24.12
CA GLU A 223 22.36 -20.92 25.31
C GLU A 223 23.80 -20.48 25.00
N LYS A 224 24.54 -21.26 24.21
CA LYS A 224 25.91 -20.91 23.79
C LYS A 224 25.96 -19.56 23.05
N GLY A 225 24.90 -19.21 22.32
CA GLY A 225 24.81 -17.93 21.64
C GLY A 225 24.65 -16.75 22.60
N VAL A 226 23.88 -16.94 23.66
CA VAL A 226 23.73 -15.98 24.76
C VAL A 226 25.08 -15.74 25.43
N ASP A 227 25.83 -16.80 25.76
CA ASP A 227 27.15 -16.69 26.38
C ASP A 227 28.12 -15.86 25.52
N ILE A 228 28.16 -16.14 24.21
CA ILE A 228 29.02 -15.41 23.26
C ILE A 228 28.66 -13.91 23.23
N LEU A 229 27.37 -13.56 23.28
CA LEU A 229 26.94 -12.16 23.31
C LEU A 229 27.29 -11.47 24.63
N MET A 230 27.09 -12.15 25.76
CA MET A 230 27.44 -11.61 27.08
C MET A 230 28.94 -11.36 27.20
N GLU A 231 29.78 -12.30 26.74
CA GLU A 231 31.23 -12.12 26.69
C GLU A 231 31.62 -10.93 25.80
N LEU A 232 31.00 -10.79 24.63
CA LEU A 232 31.24 -9.67 23.73
C LEU A 232 30.83 -8.34 24.36
N GLN A 233 29.65 -8.27 24.98
CA GLN A 233 29.13 -7.08 25.65
C GLN A 233 30.05 -6.67 26.80
N GLN A 234 30.45 -7.61 27.67
CA GLN A 234 31.38 -7.38 28.77
C GLN A 234 32.73 -6.87 28.26
N LYS A 235 33.27 -7.44 27.18
CA LYS A 235 34.52 -6.98 26.56
C LYS A 235 34.44 -5.53 26.09
N LEU A 236 33.29 -5.14 25.54
CA LEU A 236 33.04 -3.78 25.08
C LEU A 236 32.87 -2.82 26.27
N SER A 237 32.13 -3.20 27.32
CA SER A 237 31.90 -2.39 28.52
C SER A 237 33.11 -2.26 29.47
N TYR A 238 33.82 -3.35 29.77
CA TYR A 238 34.96 -3.36 30.71
C TYR A 238 36.13 -2.50 30.22
N THR A 239 36.25 -2.29 28.91
CA THR A 239 37.33 -1.45 28.39
C THR A 239 37.02 0.05 28.41
N GLU A 240 35.78 0.44 28.67
CA GLU A 240 35.44 1.85 28.92
C GLU A 240 35.85 2.28 30.34
N ILE A 241 35.78 1.37 31.32
CA ILE A 241 36.07 1.63 32.74
C ILE A 241 37.57 1.89 33.00
N LYS A 242 38.48 1.20 32.31
CA LYS A 242 39.95 1.36 32.49
C LYS A 242 40.53 2.70 31.98
N ARG A 243 39.72 3.60 31.42
CA ARG A 243 40.16 4.91 30.91
C ARG A 243 39.61 6.11 31.67
N ASN A 244 38.72 5.89 32.64
CA ASN A 244 38.34 6.88 33.65
C ASN A 244 39.24 6.72 34.89
#